data_AF-A0A963EH56-F1
#
_entry.id   AF-A0A963EH56-F1
#
_cell.length_a   1.000
_cell.length_b   1.000
_cell.length_c   1.000
_cell.angle_alpha   90.00
_cell.angle_beta   90.00
_cell.angle_gamma   90.00
#
_symmetry.space_group_name_H-M   'P 1'
#
loop_
_entity.id
_entity.type
_entity.pdbx_description
1 polymer ?
#
loop_
_entity_poly.entity_id
_entity_poly.type
_entity_poly.pdbx_seq_one_letter_code
_entity_poly.pdbx_strand_id
1 'polypeptide(L)'
;ELVSADGDPILDDGGAPIAIPAGGGEIAIATDGTISTELGIAGRIQIVAFADEQAMKRAGSNRYVTDQQPQPLEAPRVLQGHLETSNVNAVLEMTDMMETLRAFQNTQKFIETHHDLVRRSVDQMLDAQA
;
A
#
# COMPACT_ATOMS: atom_id res chain seq x y z
N GLU A 1 -18.80 -3.69 19.71
CA GLU A 1 -18.80 -3.38 18.27
C GLU A 1 -17.53 -3.94 17.66
N LEU A 2 -17.58 -4.34 16.39
CA LEU A 2 -16.41 -4.82 15.66
C LEU A 2 -15.68 -3.62 15.05
N VAL A 3 -14.42 -3.42 15.46
CA VAL A 3 -13.59 -2.30 15.01
C VAL A 3 -12.27 -2.80 14.44
N SER A 4 -11.68 -2.00 13.54
CA SER A 4 -10.34 -2.21 13.02
C SER A 4 -9.27 -1.96 14.11
N ALA A 5 -8.01 -2.26 13.81
CA ALA A 5 -6.89 -1.94 14.70
C ALA A 5 -6.74 -0.43 14.98
N ASP A 6 -7.23 0.41 14.07
CA ASP A 6 -7.24 1.87 14.21
C ASP A 6 -8.50 2.39 14.94
N GLY A 7 -9.44 1.51 15.30
CA GLY A 7 -10.68 1.86 15.99
C GLY A 7 -11.86 2.22 15.08
N ASP A 8 -11.70 2.09 13.76
CA ASP A 8 -12.77 2.36 12.80
C ASP A 8 -13.81 1.22 12.79
N PRO A 9 -15.11 1.51 12.75
CA PRO A 9 -16.16 0.49 12.74
C PRO A 9 -16.15 -0.30 11.44
N ILE A 10 -16.33 -1.63 11.54
CA ILE A 10 -16.53 -2.49 10.38
C ILE A 10 -18.02 -2.48 10.02
N LEU A 11 -18.31 -2.18 8.76
CA LEU A 11 -19.67 -2.02 8.25
C LEU A 11 -20.23 -3.32 7.66
N ASP A 12 -21.53 -3.52 7.85
CA ASP A 12 -22.30 -4.53 7.15
C ASP A 12 -22.74 -4.06 5.75
N ASP A 13 -23.36 -4.94 4.96
CA ASP A 13 -23.82 -4.59 3.61
C ASP A 13 -24.84 -3.45 3.56
N GLY A 14 -25.51 -3.17 4.68
CA GLY A 14 -26.42 -2.04 4.85
C GLY A 14 -25.73 -0.74 5.22
N GLY A 15 -24.41 -0.75 5.43
CA GLY A 15 -23.62 0.39 5.88
C GLY A 15 -23.72 0.65 7.38
N ALA A 16 -24.26 -0.27 8.18
CA ALA A 16 -24.35 -0.15 9.62
C ALA A 16 -23.14 -0.85 10.30
N PRO A 17 -22.62 -0.32 11.43
CA PRO A 17 -21.57 -0.99 12.19
C PRO A 17 -22.02 -2.37 12.69
N ILE A 18 -21.15 -3.38 12.56
CA ILE A 18 -21.44 -4.73 13.07
C ILE A 18 -21.23 -4.77 14.58
N ALA A 19 -22.30 -5.09 15.32
CA ALA A 19 -22.26 -5.27 16.77
C ALA A 19 -22.27 -6.76 17.14
N ILE A 20 -21.22 -7.20 17.84
CA ILE A 20 -21.16 -8.56 18.40
C ILE A 20 -21.73 -8.53 19.83
N PRO A 21 -22.78 -9.33 20.14
CA PRO A 21 -23.37 -9.37 21.47
C PRO A 21 -22.37 -9.89 22.52
N ALA A 22 -22.35 -9.25 23.69
CA ALA A 22 -21.52 -9.69 24.81
C ALA A 22 -21.97 -11.08 25.30
N GLY A 23 -21.02 -12.02 25.39
CA GLY A 23 -21.31 -13.41 25.77
C GLY A 23 -21.58 -14.36 24.60
N GLY A 24 -21.34 -13.94 23.35
CA GLY A 24 -21.52 -14.77 22.14
C GLY A 24 -20.56 -15.93 21.94
N GLY A 25 -19.65 -16.20 22.88
CA GLY A 25 -18.68 -17.29 22.77
C GLY A 25 -17.68 -17.08 21.65
N GLU A 26 -17.31 -18.16 20.95
CA GLU A 26 -16.36 -18.14 19.85
C GLU A 26 -16.93 -17.44 18.60
N ILE A 27 -16.11 -16.63 17.93
CA ILE A 27 -16.49 -15.91 16.70
C ILE A 27 -15.93 -16.67 15.50
N ALA A 28 -16.82 -17.10 14.60
CA ALA A 28 -16.47 -17.72 13.34
C ALA A 28 -16.82 -16.81 12.17
N ILE A 29 -15.87 -16.62 11.25
CA ILE A 29 -16.06 -15.83 10.03
C ILE A 29 -16.00 -16.77 8.83
N ALA A 30 -17.12 -16.88 8.12
CA ALA A 30 -17.24 -17.70 6.92
C ALA A 30 -16.53 -17.04 5.73
N THR A 31 -16.29 -17.82 4.67
CA THR A 31 -15.56 -17.37 3.49
C THR A 31 -16.25 -16.26 2.72
N ASP A 32 -17.57 -16.13 2.86
CA ASP A 32 -18.37 -15.06 2.28
C ASP A 32 -18.37 -13.77 3.13
N GLY A 33 -17.64 -13.75 4.24
CA GLY A 33 -17.59 -12.63 5.20
C GLY A 33 -18.72 -12.66 6.24
N THR A 34 -19.55 -13.70 6.28
CA THR A 34 -20.59 -13.85 7.30
C THR A 34 -19.96 -14.13 8.66
N ILE A 35 -20.30 -13.31 9.65
CA ILE A 35 -19.86 -13.43 11.04
C ILE A 35 -20.94 -14.14 11.84
N SER A 36 -20.55 -15.24 12.48
CA SER A 36 -21.40 -16.05 13.35
C SER A 36 -20.79 -16.22 14.73
N THR A 37 -21.68 -16.37 15.71
CA THR A 37 -21.37 -16.61 17.12
C THR A 37 -22.22 -17.78 17.61
N GLU A 38 -21.99 -18.26 18.84
CA GLU A 38 -22.84 -19.31 19.44
C GLU A 38 -24.30 -18.86 19.62
N LEU A 39 -24.55 -17.54 19.63
CA LEU A 39 -25.87 -16.94 19.73
C LEU A 39 -26.55 -16.75 18.35
N GLY A 40 -25.87 -17.06 17.26
CA GLY A 40 -26.36 -16.91 15.89
C GLY A 40 -25.51 -15.96 15.03
N ILE A 41 -26.07 -15.57 13.88
CA ILE A 41 -25.41 -14.69 12.90
C ILE A 41 -25.42 -13.25 13.41
N ALA A 42 -24.23 -12.64 13.51
CA ALA A 42 -24.05 -11.27 13.98
C ALA A 42 -24.10 -10.25 12.82
N GLY A 43 -23.76 -10.65 11.60
CA GLY A 43 -23.77 -9.79 10.41
C GLY A 43 -22.89 -10.35 9.30
N ARG A 44 -22.77 -9.64 8.19
CA ARG A 44 -21.85 -9.96 7.09
C ARG A 44 -21.01 -8.73 6.77
N ILE A 45 -19.69 -8.90 6.72
CA ILE A 45 -18.76 -7.81 6.39
C ILE A 45 -19.02 -7.36 4.96
N GLN A 46 -19.21 -6.06 4.77
CA GLN A 46 -19.35 -5.50 3.45
C GLN A 46 -17.99 -5.51 2.73
N ILE A 47 -17.95 -6.19 1.58
CA ILE A 47 -16.77 -6.25 0.72
C ILE A 47 -17.14 -5.65 -0.63
N VAL A 48 -16.43 -4.58 -0.99
CA VAL A 48 -16.70 -3.80 -2.20
C VAL A 48 -15.47 -3.76 -3.08
N ALA A 49 -15.71 -3.65 -4.38
CA ALA A 49 -14.74 -3.33 -5.39
C ALA A 49 -15.02 -1.92 -5.95
N PHE A 50 -14.01 -1.32 -6.56
CA PHE A 50 -14.12 -0.06 -7.27
C PHE A 50 -13.76 -0.28 -8.73
N ALA A 51 -14.30 0.56 -9.63
CA ALA A 51 -14.07 0.41 -11.06
C ALA A 51 -12.60 0.62 -11.45
N ASP A 52 -11.91 1.54 -10.77
CA ASP A 52 -10.48 1.80 -10.93
C ASP A 52 -9.79 1.86 -9.56
N GLU A 53 -9.17 0.75 -9.17
CA GLU A 53 -8.41 0.66 -7.91
C GLU A 53 -7.13 1.51 -7.93
N GLN A 54 -6.54 1.77 -9.11
CA GLN A 54 -5.31 2.56 -9.25
C GLN A 54 -5.56 4.05 -9.07
N ALA A 55 -6.79 4.52 -9.31
CA ALA A 55 -7.20 5.89 -9.05
C ALA A 55 -7.42 6.19 -7.55
N MET A 56 -7.44 5.18 -6.68
CA MET A 56 -7.62 5.39 -5.24
C MET A 56 -6.41 6.07 -4.61
N LYS A 57 -6.66 7.00 -3.67
CA LYS A 57 -5.61 7.73 -2.96
C LYS A 57 -5.34 7.07 -1.62
N ARG A 58 -4.06 6.82 -1.31
CA ARG A 58 -3.64 6.33 0.00
C ARG A 58 -3.90 7.39 1.07
N ALA A 59 -4.55 6.99 2.16
CA ALA A 59 -4.87 7.83 3.31
C ALA A 59 -4.07 7.46 4.58
N GLY A 60 -3.11 6.54 4.47
CA GLY A 60 -2.30 6.05 5.59
C GLY A 60 -2.93 4.82 6.28
N SER A 61 -2.16 4.13 7.13
CA SER A 61 -2.59 2.90 7.82
C SER A 61 -3.31 1.87 6.93
N ASN A 62 -2.80 1.65 5.72
CA ASN A 62 -3.40 0.79 4.69
C ASN A 62 -4.82 1.20 4.23
N ARG A 63 -5.26 2.44 4.51
CA ARG A 63 -6.53 2.99 4.04
C ARG A 63 -6.40 3.65 2.68
N TYR A 64 -7.50 3.60 1.95
CA TYR A 64 -7.67 4.23 0.64
C TYR A 64 -8.94 5.09 0.65
N VAL A 65 -8.88 6.20 -0.08
CA VAL A 65 -10.00 7.14 -0.26
C VAL A 65 -10.24 7.31 -1.75
N THR A 66 -11.52 7.31 -2.13
CA THR A 66 -11.95 7.45 -3.52
C THR A 66 -13.33 8.11 -3.57
N ASP A 67 -13.58 8.87 -4.63
CA ASP A 67 -14.91 9.43 -4.93
C ASP A 67 -15.75 8.47 -5.80
N GLN A 68 -15.19 7.30 -6.16
CA GLN A 68 -15.88 6.28 -6.93
C GLN A 68 -16.97 5.60 -6.11
N GLN A 69 -18.09 5.27 -6.76
CA GLN A 69 -19.14 4.50 -6.12
C GLN A 69 -18.66 3.06 -5.85
N PRO A 70 -18.74 2.56 -4.61
CA PRO A 70 -18.44 1.17 -4.31
C PRO A 70 -19.43 0.23 -4.99
N GLN A 71 -18.92 -0.89 -5.52
CA GLN A 71 -19.71 -1.97 -6.10
C GLN A 71 -19.57 -3.21 -5.22
N PRO A 72 -20.66 -3.91 -4.86
CA PRO A 72 -20.54 -5.16 -4.11
C PRO A 72 -19.69 -6.18 -4.87
N LEU A 73 -18.74 -6.81 -4.18
CA LEU A 73 -17.96 -7.89 -4.77
C LEU A 73 -18.83 -9.15 -4.89
N GLU A 74 -18.95 -9.74 -6.09
CA GLU A 74 -19.88 -10.86 -6.33
C GLU A 74 -19.50 -12.15 -5.59
N ALA A 75 -18.20 -12.40 -5.41
CA ALA A 75 -17.69 -13.62 -4.78
C ALA A 75 -16.48 -13.31 -3.88
N PRO A 76 -16.70 -12.65 -2.73
CA PRO A 76 -15.62 -12.41 -1.78
C PRO A 76 -15.10 -13.72 -1.20
N ARG A 77 -13.81 -13.76 -0.90
CA ARG A 77 -13.18 -14.85 -0.17
C ARG A 77 -12.40 -14.32 1.02
N VAL A 78 -12.96 -14.51 2.19
CA VAL A 78 -12.38 -14.17 3.48
C VAL A 78 -11.73 -15.41 4.09
N LEU A 79 -10.56 -15.25 4.70
CA LEU A 79 -9.85 -16.31 5.40
C LEU A 79 -9.59 -15.89 6.85
N GLN A 80 -10.29 -16.51 7.79
CA GLN A 80 -10.07 -16.26 9.21
C GLN A 80 -8.67 -16.72 9.65
N GLY A 81 -8.04 -15.97 10.56
CA GLY A 81 -6.73 -16.31 11.13
C GLY A 81 -5.55 -16.07 10.19
N HIS A 82 -5.79 -15.48 9.00
CA HIS A 82 -4.74 -15.13 8.04
C HIS A 82 -4.57 -13.61 7.99
N LEU A 83 -3.35 -13.16 7.73
CA LEU A 83 -3.02 -11.75 7.50
C LEU A 83 -2.48 -11.60 6.08
N GLU A 84 -3.03 -10.66 5.34
CA GLU A 84 -2.52 -10.29 4.02
C GLU A 84 -1.19 -9.54 4.17
N THR A 85 -0.16 -9.97 3.42
CA THR A 85 1.16 -9.36 3.42
C THR A 85 1.37 -8.51 2.17
N SER A 86 2.40 -7.66 2.20
CA SER A 86 2.78 -6.88 1.02
C SER A 86 3.18 -7.80 -0.14
N ASN A 87 2.76 -7.43 -1.35
CA ASN A 87 3.18 -8.09 -2.59
C ASN A 87 4.61 -7.68 -3.05
N VAL A 88 5.36 -6.95 -2.21
CA VAL A 88 6.69 -6.41 -2.53
C VAL A 88 7.78 -7.42 -2.16
N ASN A 89 8.73 -7.64 -3.09
CA ASN A 89 9.93 -8.40 -2.81
C ASN A 89 11.08 -7.46 -2.43
N ALA A 90 11.46 -7.47 -1.15
CA ALA A 90 12.49 -6.59 -0.62
C ALA A 90 13.86 -6.71 -1.32
N VAL A 91 14.22 -7.89 -1.83
CA VAL A 91 15.51 -8.11 -2.49
C VAL A 91 15.57 -7.44 -3.86
N LEU A 92 14.46 -7.51 -4.61
CA LEU A 92 14.35 -6.84 -5.90
C LEU A 92 14.33 -5.32 -5.70
N GLU A 93 13.52 -4.83 -4.75
CA GLU A 93 13.41 -3.39 -4.48
C GLU A 93 14.76 -2.78 -4.04
N MET A 94 15.53 -3.48 -3.20
CA MET A 94 16.88 -3.03 -2.83
C MET A 94 17.84 -3.02 -4.02
N THR A 95 17.67 -3.94 -4.98
CA THR A 95 18.49 -3.97 -6.19
C THR A 95 18.19 -2.75 -7.07
N ASP A 96 16.91 -2.43 -7.27
CA ASP A 96 16.47 -1.26 -8.03
C ASP A 96 16.95 0.05 -7.38
N MET A 97 16.91 0.13 -6.04
CA MET A 97 17.52 1.25 -5.31
C MET A 97 19.03 1.35 -5.52
N MET A 98 19.74 0.22 -5.50
CA MET A 98 21.19 0.20 -5.73
C MET A 98 21.56 0.58 -7.17
N GLU A 99 20.76 0.19 -8.16
CA GLU A 99 20.93 0.62 -9.55
C GLU A 99 20.73 2.13 -9.69
N THR A 100 19.67 2.66 -9.08
CA THR A 100 19.40 4.11 -9.04
C THR A 100 20.56 4.87 -8.39
N LEU A 101 21.08 4.37 -7.26
CA LEU A 101 22.22 4.96 -6.57
C LEU A 101 23.48 4.94 -7.43
N ARG A 102 23.77 3.83 -8.12
CA ARG A 102 24.92 3.71 -9.03
C ARG A 102 24.80 4.65 -10.22
N ALA A 103 23.61 4.77 -10.81
CA ALA A 103 23.36 5.71 -11.90
C ALA A 103 23.61 7.16 -11.46
N PHE A 104 23.18 7.51 -10.24
CA PHE A 104 23.44 8.81 -9.65
C PHE A 104 24.94 9.06 -9.39
N GLN A 105 25.65 8.08 -8.81
CA GLN A 105 27.10 8.16 -8.58
C GLN A 105 27.89 8.31 -9.89
N ASN A 106 27.52 7.56 -10.94
CA ASN A 106 28.13 7.68 -12.25
C ASN A 106 27.91 9.07 -12.85
N THR A 107 26.71 9.62 -12.68
CA THR A 107 26.39 11.00 -13.13
C THR A 107 27.24 12.04 -12.40
N GLN A 108 27.41 11.90 -11.08
CA GLN A 108 28.29 12.79 -10.32
C GLN A 108 29.75 12.72 -10.80
N LYS A 109 30.29 11.50 -10.95
CA LYS A 109 31.65 11.30 -11.42
C LYS A 109 31.88 11.86 -12.83
N PHE A 110 30.88 11.75 -13.70
CA PHE A 110 30.92 12.38 -15.02
C PHE A 110 31.00 13.91 -14.92
N ILE A 111 30.18 14.52 -14.06
CA ILE A 111 30.20 15.97 -13.82
C ILE A 111 31.58 16.42 -13.30
N GLU A 112 32.16 15.72 -12.34
CA GLU A 112 33.51 16.02 -11.82
C GLU A 112 34.57 15.93 -12.92
N THR A 113 34.57 14.83 -13.68
CA THR A 113 35.52 14.62 -14.78
C THR A 113 35.38 15.71 -15.84
N HIS A 114 34.15 16.11 -16.15
CA HIS A 114 33.86 17.20 -17.08
C HIS A 114 34.35 18.54 -16.53
N HIS A 115 34.13 18.82 -15.25
CA HIS A 115 34.63 20.03 -14.58
C HIS A 115 36.16 20.12 -14.64
N ASP A 116 36.86 19.01 -14.35
CA ASP A 116 38.32 18.91 -14.41
C ASP A 116 38.86 19.07 -15.84
N LEU A 117 38.13 18.59 -16.85
CA LEU A 117 38.48 18.78 -18.26
C LEU A 117 38.37 20.26 -18.66
N VAL A 118 37.28 20.92 -18.29
CA VAL A 118 37.07 22.35 -18.56
C VAL A 118 38.17 23.18 -17.89
N ARG A 119 38.49 22.90 -16.63
CA ARG A 119 39.54 23.62 -15.89
C ARG A 119 40.90 23.53 -16.59
N ARG A 120 41.30 22.32 -16.98
CA ARG A 120 42.57 22.09 -17.71
C ARG A 120 42.60 22.77 -19.07
N SER A 121 41.48 22.81 -19.79
CA SER A 121 41.38 23.53 -21.06
C SER A 121 41.58 25.03 -20.89
N VAL A 122 41.04 25.62 -19.82
CA VAL A 122 41.24 27.05 -19.51
C VAL A 122 42.70 27.33 -19.20
N ASP A 123 43.34 26.50 -18.37
CA ASP A 123 44.76 26.65 -18.02
C ASP A 123 45.66 26.61 -19.27
N GLN A 124 45.41 25.66 -20.20
CA GLN A 124 46.17 25.56 -21.45
C GLN A 124 45.99 26.79 -22.37
N MET A 125 44.80 27.38 -22.41
CA MET A 125 44.55 28.58 -23.21
C MET A 125 45.27 29.80 -22.65
N LEU A 126 45.41 29.90 -21.32
CA LEU A 126 46.15 30.96 -20.66
C LEU A 126 47.65 30.85 -20.94
N ASP A 127 48.20 29.64 -20.82
CA ASP A 127 49.63 29.39 -21.10
C ASP A 127 50.00 29.64 -22.56
N ALA A 128 49.07 29.38 -23.51
CA ALA A 128 49.30 29.64 -24.94
C ALA A 128 49.23 31.12 -25.33
N GLN A 129 48.78 32.01 -24.44
CA GLN A 129 48.69 33.46 -24.67
C GLN A 129 49.82 34.26 -23.99
N ALA A 130 50.70 33.60 -23.23
CA ALA A 130 51.90 34.18 -22.58
C ALA A 130 53.17 33.97 -23.43
#